data_AF-A0A662VUY4-F1
#
_entry.id   AF-A0A662VUY4-F1
#
_cell.length_a   1.000
_cell.length_b   1.000
_cell.length_c   1.000
_cell.angle_alpha   90.00
_cell.angle_beta   90.00
_cell.angle_gamma   90.00
#
_symmetry.space_group_name_H-M   'P 1'
#
loop_
_entity.id
_entity.type
_entity.pdbx_description
1 polymer ?
#
loop_
_entity_poly.entity_id
_entity_poly.type
_entity_poly.pdbx_seq_one_letter_code
_entity_poly.pdbx_strand_id
1 'polypeptide(L)'
;DESFERNIEFIEKSDAVILSNLIVGKGNLRNLEAALYAAKLGKLFVVEEEDFNKRNFAGDEALKIYNEISSKISSERKIKSNQVISALSFI
;
A
#
# COMPACT_ATOMS: atom_id res chain seq x y z
N ASP A 1 14.54 -1.44 13.79
CA ASP A 1 14.18 -2.78 13.28
C ASP A 1 14.69 -2.81 11.86
N GLU A 2 15.74 -3.57 11.66
CA GLU A 2 16.60 -3.49 10.49
C GLU A 2 15.82 -3.74 9.19
N SER A 3 14.85 -4.65 9.21
CA SER A 3 14.04 -4.95 8.02
C SER A 3 13.16 -3.78 7.60
N PHE A 4 12.63 -3.02 8.56
CA PHE A 4 11.82 -1.85 8.28
C PHE A 4 12.67 -0.69 7.76
N GLU A 5 13.80 -0.41 8.40
CA GLU A 5 14.73 0.65 7.97
C GLU A 5 15.21 0.40 6.54
N ARG A 6 15.58 -0.86 6.22
CA ARG A 6 15.96 -1.24 4.86
C ARG A 6 14.83 -1.10 3.85
N ASN A 7 13.58 -1.36 4.24
CA ASN A 7 12.42 -1.14 3.38
C ASN A 7 12.22 0.36 3.10
N ILE A 8 12.38 1.22 4.11
CA ILE A 8 12.35 2.67 3.94
C ILE A 8 13.42 3.14 2.95
N GLU A 9 14.67 2.67 3.07
CA GLU A 9 15.73 3.01 2.11
C GLU A 9 15.40 2.58 0.67
N PHE A 10 14.75 1.42 0.49
CA PHE A 10 14.31 0.97 -0.83
C PHE A 10 13.19 1.85 -1.38
N ILE A 11 12.22 2.25 -0.56
CA ILE A 11 11.14 3.18 -0.94
C ILE A 11 11.71 4.53 -1.41
N GLU A 12 12.73 5.04 -0.72
CA GLU A 12 13.37 6.31 -1.09
C GLU A 12 14.07 6.24 -2.45
N LYS A 13 14.70 5.11 -2.77
CA LYS A 13 15.41 4.88 -4.03
C LYS A 13 14.49 4.47 -5.19
N SER A 14 13.27 4.02 -4.90
CA SER A 14 12.33 3.55 -5.92
C SER A 14 11.60 4.69 -6.62
N ASP A 15 11.27 4.53 -7.90
CA ASP A 15 10.42 5.47 -8.64
C ASP A 15 8.93 5.30 -8.28
N ALA A 16 8.52 4.07 -7.95
CA ALA A 16 7.16 3.74 -7.56
C ALA A 16 7.14 2.61 -6.52
N VAL A 17 6.10 2.57 -5.70
CA VAL A 17 5.85 1.54 -4.69
C VAL A 17 4.43 1.03 -4.87
N ILE A 18 4.22 -0.28 -4.79
CA ILE A 18 2.90 -0.90 -4.93
C ILE A 18 2.51 -1.56 -3.61
N LEU A 19 1.38 -1.14 -3.05
CA LEU A 19 0.68 -1.89 -2.01
C LEU A 19 -0.36 -2.78 -2.70
N SER A 20 -0.11 -4.09 -2.71
CA SER A 20 -1.03 -5.09 -3.25
C SER A 20 -2.27 -5.26 -2.34
N ASN A 21 -3.25 -6.03 -2.82
CA ASN A 21 -4.42 -6.47 -2.05
C ASN A 21 -4.01 -7.44 -0.91
N LEU A 22 -3.36 -6.91 0.12
CA LEU A 22 -2.74 -7.67 1.21
C LEU A 22 -3.70 -7.87 2.39
N ILE A 23 -3.64 -9.05 3.01
CA ILE A 23 -4.22 -9.29 4.35
C ILE A 23 -3.30 -8.72 5.43
N VAL A 24 -3.84 -7.84 6.27
CA VAL A 24 -3.10 -7.17 7.35
C VAL A 24 -3.48 -7.77 8.69
N GLY A 25 -2.48 -8.22 9.44
CA GLY A 25 -2.60 -8.66 10.83
C GLY A 25 -1.56 -7.96 11.71
N LYS A 26 -1.57 -8.25 13.02
CA LYS A 26 -0.67 -7.57 13.98
C LYS A 26 0.81 -7.67 13.61
N GLY A 27 1.23 -8.79 13.00
CA GLY A 27 2.63 -9.05 12.64
C GLY A 27 3.14 -8.28 11.41
N ASN A 28 2.28 -7.64 10.62
CA ASN A 28 2.69 -6.93 9.39
C ASN A 28 2.20 -5.48 9.32
N LEU A 29 1.80 -4.89 10.46
CA LEU A 29 1.37 -3.50 10.55
C LEU A 29 2.43 -2.52 10.00
N ARG A 30 3.71 -2.83 10.22
CA ARG A 30 4.83 -2.04 9.71
C ARG A 30 4.87 -1.92 8.18
N ASN A 31 4.29 -2.87 7.45
CA ASN A 31 4.20 -2.76 6.00
C ASN A 31 3.20 -1.66 5.59
N LEU A 32 2.14 -1.45 6.36
CA LEU A 32 1.24 -0.30 6.16
C LEU A 32 1.92 1.01 6.53
N GLU A 33 2.72 1.05 7.59
CA GLU A 33 3.49 2.25 7.96
C GLU A 33 4.48 2.63 6.85
N ALA A 34 5.19 1.64 6.28
CA ALA A 34 6.08 1.84 5.15
C ALA A 34 5.30 2.31 3.90
N ALA A 35 4.12 1.72 3.63
CA ALA A 35 3.25 2.19 2.55
C ALA A 35 2.79 3.64 2.77
N LEU A 36 2.44 4.03 3.99
CA LEU A 36 2.10 5.41 4.34
C LEU A 36 3.28 6.36 4.11
N TYR A 37 4.51 5.94 4.42
CA TYR A 37 5.70 6.69 4.08
C TYR A 37 5.82 6.90 2.56
N ALA A 38 5.66 5.83 1.77
CA ALA A 38 5.65 5.92 0.31
C ALA A 38 4.54 6.84 -0.24
N ALA A 39 3.36 6.84 0.40
CA ALA A 39 2.26 7.73 0.04
C ALA A 39 2.62 9.20 0.31
N LYS A 40 3.27 9.50 1.45
CA LYS A 40 3.77 10.85 1.78
C LYS A 40 4.81 11.34 0.77
N LEU A 41 5.58 10.45 0.15
CA LEU A 41 6.52 10.76 -0.92
C LEU A 41 5.88 10.86 -2.32
N GLY A 42 4.56 10.60 -2.45
CA GLY A 42 3.88 10.60 -3.75
C GLY A 42 4.27 9.43 -4.66
N LYS A 43 4.80 8.34 -4.10
CA LYS A 43 5.31 7.17 -4.85
C LYS A 43 4.38 5.96 -4.81
N LEU A 44 3.38 5.97 -3.94
CA LEU A 44 2.52 4.81 -3.72
C LEU A 44 1.43 4.67 -4.78
N PHE A 45 1.26 3.43 -5.25
CA PHE A 45 0.07 2.92 -5.91
C PHE A 45 -0.56 1.85 -5.02
N VAL A 46 -1.88 1.84 -4.93
CA VAL A 46 -2.62 0.84 -4.15
C VAL A 46 -3.45 0.02 -5.12
N VAL A 47 -3.26 -1.29 -5.10
CA VAL A 47 -4.08 -2.25 -5.85
C VAL A 47 -5.14 -2.81 -4.91
N GLU A 48 -6.41 -2.51 -5.17
CA GLU A 48 -7.55 -3.02 -4.40
C GLU A 48 -8.41 -3.99 -5.22
N GLU A 49 -8.69 -5.14 -4.62
CA GLU A 49 -9.70 -6.10 -5.10
C GLU A 49 -10.88 -6.18 -4.12
N GLU A 50 -10.55 -6.14 -2.83
CA GLU A 50 -11.52 -6.22 -1.74
C GLU A 50 -11.39 -5.02 -0.80
N ASP A 51 -12.52 -4.67 -0.18
CA ASP A 51 -12.59 -3.65 0.88
C ASP A 51 -11.57 -3.96 1.99
N PHE A 52 -10.80 -2.95 2.39
CA PHE A 52 -9.75 -3.10 3.41
C PHE A 52 -10.29 -3.71 4.72
N ASN A 53 -11.53 -3.43 5.10
CA ASN A 53 -12.14 -3.99 6.32
C ASN A 53 -12.25 -5.51 6.29
N LYS A 54 -12.41 -6.12 5.11
CA LYS A 54 -12.48 -7.60 4.95
C LYS A 54 -11.13 -8.28 5.12
N ARG A 55 -10.05 -7.51 4.99
CA ARG A 55 -8.66 -7.98 5.02
C ARG A 55 -7.84 -7.33 6.14
N ASN A 56 -8.51 -6.64 7.07
CA ASN A 56 -7.92 -6.05 8.27
C ASN A 56 -8.22 -6.92 9.51
N PHE A 57 -7.21 -7.64 9.98
CA PHE A 57 -7.18 -8.39 11.23
C PHE A 57 -6.27 -7.74 12.29
N ALA A 58 -5.77 -6.53 12.02
CA ALA A 58 -4.95 -5.72 12.94
C ALA A 58 -5.78 -4.66 13.69
N GLY A 59 -7.06 -4.50 13.35
CA GLY A 59 -8.00 -3.64 14.07
C GLY A 59 -7.88 -2.16 13.71
N ASP A 60 -8.29 -1.30 14.64
CA ASP A 60 -8.47 0.14 14.40
C ASP A 60 -7.17 0.87 14.04
N GLU A 61 -6.03 0.40 14.53
CA GLU A 61 -4.73 1.00 14.23
C GLU A 61 -4.39 0.88 12.75
N ALA A 62 -4.55 -0.31 12.17
CA ALA A 62 -4.36 -0.53 10.75
C ALA A 62 -5.37 0.24 9.91
N LEU A 63 -6.62 0.33 10.36
CA LEU A 63 -7.67 1.10 9.68
C LEU A 63 -7.33 2.60 9.64
N LYS A 64 -6.80 3.15 10.74
CA LYS A 64 -6.35 4.55 10.80
C LYS A 64 -5.23 4.81 9.80
N ILE A 65 -4.20 3.96 9.77
CA ILE A 65 -3.09 4.09 8.83
C ILE A 65 -3.59 3.97 7.38
N TYR A 66 -4.48 3.03 7.11
CA TYR A 66 -5.05 2.84 5.77
C TYR A 66 -5.87 4.04 5.28
N ASN A 67 -6.65 4.64 6.17
CA ASN A 67 -7.41 5.85 5.86
C ASN A 67 -6.46 7.04 5.61
N GLU A 68 -5.36 7.15 6.38
CA GLU A 68 -4.33 8.16 6.13
C GLU A 68 -3.69 7.96 4.75
N ILE A 69 -3.33 6.73 4.38
CA ILE A 69 -2.85 6.40 3.03
C ILE A 69 -3.86 6.85 1.97
N SER A 70 -5.12 6.47 2.13
CA SER A 70 -6.19 6.76 1.18
C SER A 70 -6.42 8.26 0.99
N SER A 71 -6.20 9.07 2.03
CA SER A 71 -6.28 10.54 1.95
C SER A 71 -5.08 11.21 1.28
N LYS A 72 -3.95 10.50 1.14
CA LYS A 72 -2.69 11.04 0.60
C LYS A 72 -2.43 10.67 -0.85
N ILE A 73 -3.09 9.63 -1.35
CA ILE A 73 -2.98 9.22 -2.75
C ILE A 73 -4.14 9.81 -3.56
N SER A 74 -3.87 10.12 -4.83
CA SER A 74 -4.92 10.48 -5.77
C SER A 74 -5.72 9.25 -6.19
N SER A 75 -6.95 9.45 -6.67
CA SER A 75 -7.81 8.37 -7.14
C SER A 75 -7.19 7.61 -8.32
N GLU A 76 -6.37 8.24 -9.15
CA GLU A 76 -5.68 7.57 -10.27
C GLU A 76 -4.61 6.57 -9.80
N ARG A 77 -4.07 6.76 -8.59
CA ARG A 77 -3.09 5.84 -7.99
C ARG A 77 -3.74 4.67 -7.26
N LYS A 78 -5.07 4.66 -7.20
CA LYS A 78 -5.88 3.57 -6.67
C LYS A 78 -6.37 2.71 -7.83
N ILE A 79 -5.70 1.58 -8.02
CA ILE A 79 -5.88 0.71 -9.18
C ILE A 79 -6.75 -0.49 -8.77
N LYS A 80 -7.73 -0.85 -9.60
CA LYS A 80 -8.43 -2.13 -9.44
C LYS A 80 -7.63 -3.24 -10.13
N SER A 81 -7.50 -4.44 -9.55
CA SER A 81 -6.64 -5.48 -10.15
C SER A 81 -6.99 -5.87 -11.58
N ASN A 82 -8.27 -5.79 -11.96
CA ASN A 82 -8.67 -6.03 -13.35
C ASN A 82 -8.05 -5.03 -14.35
N GLN A 83 -7.68 -3.83 -13.90
CA GLN A 83 -6.98 -2.84 -14.71
C GLN A 83 -5.49 -3.18 -14.87
N VAL A 84 -4.86 -3.81 -13.85
CA VAL A 84 -3.45 -4.25 -13.92
C VAL A 84 -3.27 -5.31 -15.00
N ILE A 85 -4.15 -6.31 -15.04
CA ILE A 85 -4.13 -7.36 -16.06
C ILE A 85 -4.29 -6.76 -17.45
N SER A 86 -5.20 -5.79 -17.61
CA SER A 86 -5.41 -5.14 -18.91
C SER A 86 -4.17 -4.42 -19.42
N ALA A 87 -3.36 -3.81 -18.54
CA ALA A 87 -2.13 -3.12 -18.93
C ALA A 87 -1.02 -4.08 -19.39
N LEU A 88 -0.98 -5.28 -18.82
CA LEU A 88 -0.01 -6.32 -19.19
C LEU A 88 -0.38 -7.04 -20.50
N SER A 89 -1.65 -7.06 -20.89
CA SER A 89 -2.10 -7.65 -22.15
C SER A 89 -1.65 -6.89 -23.42
N PHE A 90 -1.02 -5.72 -23.25
CA PHE A 90 -0.50 -4.89 -24.35
C PHE A 90 1.02 -4.90 -24.46
N ILE A 91 1.71 -5.75 -23.69
CA ILE A 91 3.16 -5.98 -23.72
C ILE A 91 3.42 -7.39 -24.23
#